data_AF-A0A0N5CQC9-F1
#
_entry.id   AF-A0A0N5CQC9-F1
#
_cell.length_a   1.000
_cell.length_b   1.000
_cell.length_c   1.000
_cell.angle_alpha   90.00
_cell.angle_beta   90.00
_cell.angle_gamma   90.00
#
_symmetry.space_group_name_H-M   'P 1'
#
loop_
_entity.id
_entity.type
_entity.pdbx_description
1 polymer ?
#
loop_
_entity_poly.entity_id
_entity_poly.type
_entity_poly.pdbx_seq_one_letter_code
_entity_poly.pdbx_strand_id
1 'polypeptide(L)'
;MIVDACKLPGPNLDEILKIAKQKGYTKYGEMFSADWLADIVISLCPTLDVEVQNLPSATQMEHLIQESAYLLIPYDCDKNHEPSFFAGHSAHWCVVVGFFCPVSGMVTTTWNTMTDHICSKDTLVFCVHGKSRHLAVWNYSQLIASNLNIREATNRVDDFVIPSTDLSTLRNRCLVIRHRLKAL
;
A
#
# COMPACT_ATOMS: atom_id res chain seq x y z
N MET A 1 1.22 -16.86 -6.75
CA MET A 1 0.49 -17.53 -7.84
C MET A 1 -0.66 -16.71 -8.47
N ILE A 2 -0.62 -15.36 -8.42
CA ILE A 2 -1.37 -14.48 -9.37
C ILE A 2 -0.47 -14.10 -10.55
N VAL A 3 0.85 -14.01 -10.31
CA VAL A 3 1.88 -13.75 -11.32
C VAL A 3 1.91 -14.84 -12.42
N ASP A 4 1.71 -16.11 -12.07
CA ASP A 4 1.75 -17.23 -13.02
C ASP A 4 0.52 -17.30 -13.94
N ALA A 5 -0.64 -16.82 -13.46
CA ALA A 5 -1.91 -16.98 -14.18
C ALA A 5 -2.04 -16.03 -15.37
N CYS A 6 -1.35 -14.88 -15.34
CA CYS A 6 -1.49 -13.86 -16.38
C CYS A 6 -0.28 -13.75 -17.32
N LYS A 7 0.84 -14.44 -17.04
CA LYS A 7 2.13 -14.33 -17.79
C LYS A 7 2.44 -12.89 -18.22
N LEU A 8 2.11 -11.93 -17.36
CA LEU A 8 2.35 -10.52 -17.67
C LEU A 8 3.87 -10.30 -17.58
N PRO A 9 4.48 -9.64 -18.58
CA PRO A 9 5.90 -9.34 -18.54
C PRO A 9 6.16 -8.43 -17.34
N GLY A 10 6.76 -8.98 -16.29
CA GLY A 10 7.08 -8.28 -15.07
C GLY A 10 8.29 -8.93 -14.40
N PRO A 11 9.04 -8.16 -13.59
CA PRO A 11 10.17 -8.69 -12.86
C PRO A 11 9.71 -9.84 -11.96
N ASN A 12 10.44 -10.94 -11.97
CA ASN A 12 10.14 -12.05 -11.07
C ASN A 12 10.62 -11.71 -9.63
N LEU A 13 10.12 -12.45 -8.65
CA LEU A 13 10.41 -12.18 -7.24
C LEU A 13 11.91 -12.22 -6.91
N ASP A 14 12.65 -13.15 -7.52
CA ASP A 14 14.09 -13.32 -7.28
C ASP A 14 14.89 -12.12 -7.78
N GLU A 15 14.48 -11.52 -8.91
CA GLU A 15 15.09 -10.32 -9.45
C GLU A 15 14.83 -9.10 -8.56
N ILE A 16 13.59 -8.94 -8.08
CA ILE A 16 13.24 -7.89 -7.10
C ILE A 16 14.10 -8.00 -5.85
N LEU A 17 14.19 -9.20 -5.27
CA LEU A 17 14.98 -9.46 -4.06
C LEU A 17 16.47 -9.24 -4.30
N LYS A 18 16.99 -9.66 -5.46
CA LYS A 18 18.40 -9.46 -5.84
C LYS A 18 18.75 -7.98 -5.91
N ILE A 19 17.96 -7.16 -6.58
CA ILE A 19 18.21 -5.71 -6.69
C ILE A 19 18.09 -5.02 -5.33
N ALA A 20 17.08 -5.37 -4.54
CA ALA A 20 16.91 -4.83 -3.20
C ALA A 20 18.14 -5.11 -2.30
N LYS A 21 18.70 -6.32 -2.38
CA LYS A 21 19.95 -6.69 -1.70
C LYS A 21 21.16 -5.93 -2.23
N GLN A 22 21.29 -5.79 -3.55
CA GLN A 22 22.40 -5.04 -4.18
C GLN A 22 22.41 -3.56 -3.80
N LYS A 23 21.22 -2.96 -3.67
CA LYS A 23 21.05 -1.58 -3.17
C LYS A 23 21.22 -1.46 -1.65
N GLY A 24 21.35 -2.58 -0.94
CA GLY A 24 21.52 -2.61 0.51
C GLY A 24 20.25 -2.30 1.28
N TYR A 25 19.06 -2.41 0.68
CA TYR A 25 17.79 -2.05 1.31
C TYR A 25 17.18 -3.18 2.15
N THR A 26 17.69 -4.41 2.03
CA THR A 26 17.11 -5.58 2.68
C THR A 26 18.13 -6.71 2.82
N LYS A 27 17.98 -7.54 3.86
CA LYS A 27 18.68 -8.83 4.02
C LYS A 27 17.83 -10.01 3.55
N TYR A 28 16.52 -9.98 3.77
CA TYR A 28 15.63 -11.13 3.54
C TYR A 28 14.34 -10.79 2.77
N GLY A 29 14.12 -9.54 2.38
CA GLY A 29 12.93 -9.06 1.68
C GLY A 29 12.06 -8.12 2.52
N GLU A 30 12.45 -7.84 3.77
CA GLU A 30 11.87 -6.76 4.55
C GLU A 30 12.08 -5.39 3.88
N MET A 31 11.11 -4.48 4.03
CA MET A 31 11.18 -3.14 3.44
C MET A 31 10.65 -2.10 4.42
N PHE A 32 11.57 -1.30 4.98
CA PHE A 32 11.30 -0.28 6.00
C PHE A 32 11.36 1.16 5.47
N SER A 33 11.31 1.35 4.15
CA SER A 33 11.26 2.69 3.55
C SER A 33 10.40 2.72 2.31
N ALA A 34 9.47 3.67 2.29
CA ALA A 34 8.65 3.96 1.12
C ALA A 34 9.51 4.42 -0.07
N ASP A 35 10.52 5.25 0.19
CA ASP A 35 11.44 5.75 -0.84
C ASP A 35 12.29 4.63 -1.44
N TRP A 36 12.75 3.68 -0.62
CA TRP A 36 13.50 2.51 -1.10
C TRP A 36 12.64 1.56 -1.92
N LEU A 37 11.38 1.35 -1.49
CA LEU A 37 10.44 0.55 -2.28
C LEU A 37 10.16 1.21 -3.63
N ALA A 38 9.96 2.53 -3.66
CA ALA A 38 9.75 3.27 -4.90
C ALA A 38 10.96 3.17 -5.84
N ASP A 39 12.17 3.31 -5.32
CA ASP A 39 13.40 3.16 -6.11
C ASP A 39 13.54 1.75 -6.73
N ILE A 40 13.14 0.68 -6.02
CA ILE A 40 13.08 -0.68 -6.57
C ILE A 40 12.07 -0.75 -7.73
N VAL A 41 10.85 -0.24 -7.52
CA VAL A 41 9.80 -0.27 -8.55
C VAL A 41 10.23 0.51 -9.79
N ILE A 42 10.80 1.70 -9.63
CA ILE A 42 11.30 2.53 -10.73
C ILE A 42 12.43 1.82 -11.49
N SER A 43 13.33 1.14 -10.77
CA SER A 43 14.46 0.43 -11.37
C SER A 43 14.02 -0.76 -12.24
N LEU A 44 12.89 -1.39 -11.91
CA LEU A 44 12.44 -2.64 -12.53
C LEU A 44 11.24 -2.49 -13.46
N CYS A 45 10.42 -1.46 -13.25
CA CYS A 45 9.16 -1.24 -13.95
C CYS A 45 9.13 0.19 -14.50
N PRO A 46 9.94 0.52 -15.53
CA PRO A 46 10.06 1.89 -16.06
C PRO A 46 8.77 2.42 -16.71
N THR A 47 7.80 1.54 -16.98
CA THR A 47 6.47 1.88 -17.48
C THR A 47 5.51 2.34 -16.39
N LEU A 48 5.87 2.18 -15.12
CA LEU A 48 5.10 2.68 -13.99
C LEU A 48 5.56 4.09 -13.63
N ASP A 49 4.59 4.91 -13.29
CA ASP A 49 4.82 6.16 -12.59
C ASP A 49 4.64 5.89 -11.09
N VAL A 50 5.64 6.29 -10.31
CA VAL A 50 5.71 5.97 -8.88
C VAL A 50 6.05 7.23 -8.12
N GLU A 51 5.21 7.54 -7.14
CA GLU A 51 5.35 8.71 -6.29
C GLU A 51 5.25 8.29 -4.83
N VAL A 52 6.14 8.80 -3.99
CA VAL A 52 5.99 8.67 -2.54
C VAL A 52 5.42 9.97 -2.01
N GLN A 53 4.26 9.87 -1.35
CA GLN A 53 3.58 11.02 -0.77
C GLN A 53 3.14 10.73 0.67
N ASN A 54 2.69 11.78 1.35
CA ASN A 54 1.99 11.60 2.61
C ASN A 54 0.67 10.84 2.40
N LEU A 55 0.14 10.25 3.46
CA LEU A 55 -1.12 9.53 3.35
C LEU A 55 -2.25 10.44 2.83
N PRO A 56 -3.01 10.00 1.80
CA PRO A 56 -4.08 10.81 1.25
C PRO A 56 -5.29 10.81 2.19
N SER A 57 -6.04 11.92 2.20
CA SER A 57 -7.39 11.95 2.75
C SER A 57 -8.30 10.94 2.02
N ALA A 58 -9.47 10.63 2.57
CA ALA A 58 -10.40 9.70 1.92
C ALA A 58 -10.82 10.18 0.52
N THR A 59 -11.07 11.48 0.35
CA THR A 59 -11.36 12.11 -0.95
C THR A 59 -10.17 12.04 -1.91
N GLN A 60 -8.95 12.29 -1.43
CA GLN A 60 -7.75 12.16 -2.28
C GLN A 60 -7.53 10.70 -2.70
N MET A 61 -7.74 9.74 -1.79
CA MET A 61 -7.66 8.32 -2.06
C MET A 61 -8.66 7.89 -3.13
N GLU A 62 -9.91 8.34 -3.01
CA GLU A 62 -10.95 8.11 -4.02
C GLU A 62 -10.50 8.59 -5.40
N HIS A 63 -10.06 9.85 -5.51
CA HIS A 63 -9.59 10.41 -6.79
C HIS A 63 -8.45 9.58 -7.38
N LEU A 64 -7.46 9.21 -6.56
CA LEU A 64 -6.33 8.40 -7.02
C LEU A 64 -6.79 7.04 -7.57
N ILE A 65 -7.70 6.36 -6.88
CA ILE A 65 -8.21 5.06 -7.34
C ILE A 65 -9.06 5.22 -8.61
N GLN A 66 -9.89 6.26 -8.71
CA GLN A 66 -10.67 6.55 -9.92
C GLN A 66 -9.77 6.86 -11.14
N GLU A 67 -8.60 7.44 -10.91
CA GLU A 67 -7.54 7.63 -11.92
C GLU A 67 -6.70 6.36 -12.17
N SER A 68 -7.19 5.19 -11.73
CA SER A 68 -6.53 3.88 -11.88
C SER A 68 -5.16 3.80 -11.19
N ALA A 69 -4.95 4.54 -10.11
CA ALA A 69 -3.77 4.39 -9.26
C ALA A 69 -3.95 3.27 -8.23
N TYR A 70 -2.82 2.68 -7.83
CA TYR A 70 -2.72 1.76 -6.70
C TYR A 70 -1.98 2.44 -5.55
N LEU A 71 -2.44 2.22 -4.31
CA LEU A 71 -1.79 2.79 -3.12
C LEU A 71 -1.14 1.68 -2.31
N LEU A 72 0.17 1.73 -2.11
CA LEU A 72 0.85 0.87 -1.14
C LEU A 72 0.97 1.63 0.17
N ILE A 73 0.34 1.11 1.22
CA ILE A 73 0.28 1.70 2.55
C ILE A 73 0.90 0.73 3.55
N PRO A 74 1.92 1.15 4.32
CA PRO A 74 2.39 0.38 5.44
C PRO A 74 1.42 0.54 6.63
N TYR A 75 1.20 -0.52 7.40
CA TYR A 75 0.28 -0.55 8.53
C TYR A 75 0.72 -1.62 9.54
N ASP A 76 0.27 -1.54 10.79
CA ASP A 76 0.49 -2.62 11.75
C ASP A 76 -0.51 -3.75 11.52
N CYS A 77 0.00 -4.96 11.31
CA CYS A 77 -0.78 -6.11 10.89
C CYS A 77 -1.02 -7.07 12.06
N ASP A 78 -2.28 -7.19 12.50
CA ASP A 78 -2.65 -8.13 13.57
C ASP A 78 -2.63 -9.59 13.08
N LYS A 79 -2.90 -10.53 13.99
CA LYS A 79 -2.99 -11.97 13.71
C LYS A 79 -4.10 -12.33 12.72
N ASN A 80 -5.18 -11.55 12.68
CA ASN A 80 -6.24 -11.66 11.68
C ASN A 80 -5.95 -10.85 10.39
N HIS A 81 -4.77 -10.22 10.33
CA HIS A 81 -4.28 -9.32 9.29
C HIS A 81 -4.95 -7.95 9.21
N GLU A 82 -5.87 -7.62 10.12
CA GLU A 82 -6.50 -6.30 10.14
C GLU A 82 -5.52 -5.21 10.63
N PRO A 83 -5.81 -3.93 10.31
CA PRO A 83 -5.08 -2.81 10.86
C PRO A 83 -5.15 -2.78 12.40
N SER A 84 -3.98 -2.70 13.01
CA SER A 84 -3.80 -2.66 14.47
C SER A 84 -2.85 -1.53 14.88
N PHE A 85 -2.49 -1.47 16.16
CA PHE A 85 -1.83 -0.31 16.77
C PHE A 85 -0.66 -0.74 17.66
N PHE A 86 0.31 -1.47 17.08
CA PHE A 86 1.45 -2.06 17.79
C PHE A 86 2.74 -1.23 17.65
N ALA A 87 2.64 0.08 17.45
CA ALA A 87 3.74 1.03 17.35
C ALA A 87 4.75 0.78 16.20
N GLY A 88 4.39 -0.04 15.21
CA GLY A 88 5.27 -0.47 14.11
C GLY A 88 5.90 -1.86 14.32
N HIS A 89 5.66 -2.50 15.46
CA HIS A 89 6.23 -3.82 15.76
C HIS A 89 5.70 -4.96 14.86
N SER A 90 4.61 -4.70 14.16
CA SER A 90 3.99 -5.63 13.22
C SER A 90 3.85 -5.02 11.83
N ALA A 91 4.65 -3.99 11.54
CA ALA A 91 4.56 -3.24 10.30
C ALA A 91 4.60 -4.17 9.08
N HIS A 92 3.63 -3.95 8.20
CA HIS A 92 3.41 -4.72 6.98
C HIS A 92 2.88 -3.79 5.90
N TRP A 93 2.88 -4.26 4.66
CA TRP A 93 2.38 -3.50 3.52
C TRP A 93 1.06 -4.08 3.04
N CYS A 94 0.10 -3.22 2.70
CA CYS A 94 -1.06 -3.58 1.90
C CYS A 94 -1.11 -2.71 0.63
N VAL A 95 -1.74 -3.24 -0.42
CA VAL A 95 -2.11 -2.48 -1.61
C VAL A 95 -3.61 -2.21 -1.54
N VAL A 96 -4.00 -0.95 -1.56
CA VAL A 96 -5.40 -0.55 -1.79
C VAL A 96 -5.67 -0.61 -3.29
N VAL A 97 -6.67 -1.39 -3.67
CA VAL A 97 -7.05 -1.66 -5.08
C VAL A 97 -8.45 -1.19 -5.43
N GLY A 98 -9.20 -0.68 -4.44
CA GLY A 98 -10.57 -0.22 -4.61
C GLY A 98 -11.14 0.30 -3.31
N PHE A 99 -12.34 0.87 -3.36
CA PHE A 99 -13.04 1.39 -2.20
C PHE A 99 -14.54 1.17 -2.30
N PHE A 100 -15.22 1.31 -1.17
CA PHE A 100 -16.66 1.38 -1.06
C PHE A 100 -17.02 2.55 -0.16
N CYS A 101 -17.72 3.54 -0.70
CA CYS A 101 -18.20 4.69 0.05
C CYS A 101 -19.70 4.55 0.34
N PRO A 102 -20.11 4.35 1.60
CA PRO A 102 -21.52 4.40 1.97
C PRO A 102 -22.10 5.80 1.74
N VAL A 103 -23.18 5.90 0.96
CA VAL A 103 -23.92 7.15 0.73
C VAL A 103 -25.23 7.11 1.52
N SER A 104 -25.39 8.06 2.45
CA SER A 104 -26.60 8.12 3.29
C SER A 104 -27.86 8.33 2.44
N GLY A 105 -28.94 7.60 2.75
CA GLY A 105 -30.22 7.70 2.04
C GLY A 105 -30.27 7.00 0.68
N MET A 106 -29.19 6.36 0.24
CA MET A 106 -29.18 5.57 -0.98
C MET A 106 -29.85 4.20 -0.74
N VAL A 107 -31.07 4.04 -1.23
CA VAL A 107 -31.88 2.82 -1.05
C VAL A 107 -31.60 1.77 -2.12
N THR A 108 -31.14 2.19 -3.30
CA THR A 108 -30.88 1.32 -4.46
C THR A 108 -29.56 1.66 -5.13
N THR A 109 -28.79 0.64 -5.49
CA THR A 109 -27.55 0.77 -6.28
C THR A 109 -27.84 0.54 -7.77
N THR A 110 -27.50 1.53 -8.59
CA THR A 110 -27.46 1.37 -10.05
C THR A 110 -26.02 1.14 -10.47
N TRP A 111 -25.73 -0.03 -11.02
CA TRP A 111 -24.40 -0.37 -11.52
C TRP A 111 -23.96 0.62 -12.62
N ASN A 112 -22.67 0.95 -12.64
CA ASN A 112 -22.03 1.83 -13.64
C ASN A 112 -22.61 3.26 -13.73
N THR A 113 -23.31 3.74 -12.70
CA THR A 113 -23.79 5.13 -12.64
C THR A 113 -22.96 5.90 -11.62
N MET A 114 -22.31 6.98 -12.07
CA MET A 114 -21.64 7.93 -11.19
C MET A 114 -22.71 8.65 -10.36
N THR A 115 -22.55 8.59 -9.04
CA THR A 115 -23.39 9.34 -8.09
C THR A 115 -22.47 10.27 -7.32
N ASP A 116 -22.85 11.54 -7.22
CA ASP A 116 -22.12 12.49 -6.38
C ASP A 116 -22.12 11.97 -4.94
N HIS A 117 -20.92 11.84 -4.38
CA HIS A 117 -20.73 11.38 -3.02
C HIS A 117 -19.51 12.04 -2.39
N ILE A 118 -19.40 11.91 -1.08
CA ILE A 118 -18.24 12.36 -0.33
C ILE A 118 -17.81 11.19 0.54
N CYS A 119 -16.59 10.70 0.31
CA CYS A 119 -15.98 9.72 1.19
C CYS A 119 -16.02 10.20 2.65
N SER A 120 -16.65 9.40 3.51
CA SER A 120 -16.81 9.68 4.93
C SER A 120 -15.87 8.82 5.78
N LYS A 121 -15.98 8.93 7.10
CA LYS A 121 -15.30 8.01 8.05
C LYS A 121 -15.71 6.55 7.88
N ASP A 122 -16.85 6.28 7.24
CA ASP A 122 -17.38 4.93 7.03
C ASP A 122 -16.89 4.33 5.70
N THR A 123 -16.04 5.05 4.96
CA THR A 123 -15.43 4.57 3.72
C THR A 123 -14.60 3.32 4.01
N LEU A 124 -14.89 2.28 3.24
CA LEU A 124 -14.15 1.03 3.26
C LEU A 124 -13.18 0.97 2.08
N VAL A 125 -12.06 0.31 2.26
CA VAL A 125 -11.07 0.03 1.22
C VAL A 125 -10.93 -1.47 1.00
N PHE A 126 -10.71 -1.84 -0.25
CA PHE A 126 -10.36 -3.18 -0.66
C PHE A 126 -8.85 -3.31 -0.73
N CYS A 127 -8.30 -4.22 0.06
CA CYS A 127 -6.86 -4.35 0.25
C CYS A 127 -6.38 -5.76 -0.09
N VAL A 128 -5.21 -5.86 -0.73
CA VAL A 128 -4.45 -7.11 -0.86
C VAL A 128 -3.13 -6.99 -0.08
N HIS A 129 -2.65 -8.08 0.50
CA HIS A 129 -1.41 -8.10 1.29
C HIS A 129 -0.71 -9.46 1.19
N GLY A 130 0.56 -9.53 1.65
CA GLY A 130 1.41 -10.71 1.42
C GLY A 130 1.15 -11.93 2.31
N LYS A 131 0.27 -11.83 3.31
CA LYS A 131 0.01 -12.89 4.31
C LYS A 131 -1.27 -13.70 4.07
N SER A 132 -2.13 -13.27 3.13
CA SER A 132 -3.40 -13.92 2.81
C SER A 132 -3.67 -13.90 1.30
N ARG A 133 -4.52 -14.81 0.84
CA ARG A 133 -5.05 -14.80 -0.55
C ARG A 133 -6.42 -14.12 -0.65
N HIS A 134 -7.01 -13.76 0.49
CA HIS A 134 -8.33 -13.14 0.54
C HIS A 134 -8.22 -11.62 0.37
N LEU A 135 -9.16 -11.04 -0.37
CA LEU A 135 -9.34 -9.60 -0.41
C LEU A 135 -9.83 -9.14 0.96
N ALA A 136 -9.11 -8.19 1.55
CA ALA A 136 -9.48 -7.61 2.83
C ALA A 136 -10.36 -6.38 2.62
N VAL A 137 -11.32 -6.18 3.52
CA VAL A 137 -12.22 -5.02 3.51
C VAL A 137 -12.09 -4.32 4.85
N TRP A 138 -11.50 -3.13 4.86
CA TRP A 138 -11.20 -2.40 6.09
C TRP A 138 -11.72 -0.99 6.04
N ASN A 139 -11.99 -0.42 7.20
CA ASN A 139 -12.26 1.01 7.29
C ASN A 139 -10.99 1.81 6.96
N TYR A 140 -11.10 2.77 6.03
CA TYR A 140 -9.95 3.55 5.60
C TYR A 140 -9.35 4.37 6.75
N SER A 141 -10.19 4.96 7.60
CA SER A 141 -9.71 5.75 8.75
C SER A 141 -8.91 4.90 9.75
N GLN A 142 -9.27 3.61 9.93
CA GLN A 142 -8.52 2.68 10.77
C GLN A 142 -7.18 2.31 10.15
N LEU A 143 -7.13 2.08 8.83
CA LEU A 143 -5.87 1.83 8.11
C LEU A 143 -4.91 3.02 8.23
N ILE A 144 -5.42 4.24 8.06
CA ILE A 144 -4.65 5.49 8.23
C ILE A 144 -4.17 5.64 9.66
N ALA A 145 -5.05 5.46 10.65
CA ALA A 145 -4.66 5.52 12.05
C ALA A 145 -3.60 4.48 12.40
N SER A 146 -3.67 3.27 11.83
CA SER A 146 -2.66 2.22 11.99
C SER A 146 -1.32 2.64 11.39
N ASN A 147 -1.26 3.16 10.17
CA ASN A 147 0.00 3.71 9.63
C ASN A 147 0.55 4.84 10.51
N LEU A 148 -0.33 5.78 10.90
CA LEU A 148 0.02 6.90 11.75
C LEU A 148 0.40 6.47 13.16
N ASN A 149 0.31 5.20 13.54
CA ASN A 149 0.78 4.66 14.81
C ASN A 149 2.21 4.09 14.73
N ILE A 150 2.79 3.93 13.54
CA ILE A 150 4.15 3.37 13.35
C ILE A 150 5.18 4.34 13.96
N ARG A 151 5.95 3.91 14.96
CA ARG A 151 6.86 4.76 15.75
C ARG A 151 8.24 4.16 15.92
N GLU A 152 8.37 2.85 16.00
CA GLU A 152 9.63 2.21 16.34
C GLU A 152 9.77 0.83 15.70
N ALA A 153 11.02 0.50 15.37
CA ALA A 153 11.38 -0.82 14.92
C ALA A 153 11.29 -1.84 16.06
N THR A 154 10.90 -3.08 15.74
CA THR A 154 10.96 -4.19 16.70
C THR A 154 12.36 -4.39 17.26
N ASN A 155 12.47 -5.08 18.39
CA ASN A 155 13.74 -5.51 18.99
C ASN A 155 14.66 -6.37 18.09
N ARG A 156 14.22 -6.76 16.88
CA ARG A 156 15.02 -7.48 15.88
C ARG A 156 15.74 -6.53 14.91
N VAL A 157 16.17 -5.36 15.37
CA VAL A 157 16.84 -4.35 14.53
C VAL A 157 18.07 -4.92 13.83
N ASP A 158 18.83 -5.80 14.51
CA ASP A 158 20.05 -6.39 13.97
C ASP A 158 19.80 -7.34 12.78
N ASP A 159 18.59 -7.89 12.66
CA ASP A 159 18.23 -8.83 11.59
C ASP A 159 17.81 -8.11 10.30
N PHE A 160 17.57 -6.80 10.35
CA PHE A 160 16.95 -6.04 9.26
C PHE A 160 17.80 -4.86 8.82
N VAL A 161 17.55 -4.38 7.60
CA VAL A 161 18.02 -3.06 7.18
C VAL A 161 16.94 -2.03 7.49
N ILE A 162 17.20 -1.16 8.47
CA ILE A 162 16.25 -0.14 8.92
C ILE A 162 16.90 1.24 8.75
N PRO A 163 16.37 2.12 7.86
CA PRO A 163 16.99 3.41 7.57
C PRO A 163 16.88 4.42 8.71
N SER A 164 15.81 4.33 9.51
CA SER A 164 15.61 5.13 10.71
C SER A 164 14.87 4.30 11.75
N THR A 165 15.39 4.26 12.97
CA THR A 165 14.79 3.50 14.08
C THR A 165 13.41 4.02 14.48
N ASP A 166 13.12 5.29 14.19
CA ASP A 166 11.82 5.93 14.44
C ASP A 166 10.75 5.61 13.37
N LEU A 167 11.12 4.82 12.36
CA LEU A 167 10.27 4.41 11.23
C LEU A 167 9.54 5.56 10.52
N SER A 168 10.09 6.79 10.54
CA SER A 168 9.55 7.95 9.81
C SER A 168 9.50 7.75 8.30
N THR A 169 10.30 6.83 7.77
CA THR A 169 10.30 6.41 6.36
C THR A 169 9.09 5.56 5.96
N LEU A 170 8.27 5.14 6.93
CA LEU A 170 7.00 4.44 6.75
C LEU A 170 5.81 5.26 7.26
N ARG A 171 5.98 5.92 8.42
CA ARG A 171 4.93 6.69 9.08
C ARG A 171 4.49 7.88 8.23
N ASN A 172 3.18 7.99 8.05
CA ASN A 172 2.54 8.99 7.20
C ASN A 172 3.07 8.95 5.76
N ARG A 173 3.43 7.79 5.22
CA ARG A 173 3.91 7.63 3.85
C ARG A 173 3.08 6.58 3.11
N CYS A 174 2.88 6.78 1.82
CA CYS A 174 2.38 5.77 0.89
C CYS A 174 3.07 5.90 -0.46
N LEU A 175 3.08 4.82 -1.23
CA LEU A 175 3.44 4.88 -2.64
C LEU A 175 2.14 4.96 -3.44
N VAL A 176 2.08 5.89 -4.38
CA VAL A 176 1.09 5.94 -5.44
C VAL A 176 1.74 5.38 -6.69
N ILE A 177 1.11 4.37 -7.29
CA ILE A 177 1.61 3.73 -8.51
C ILE A 177 0.55 3.88 -9.59
N ARG A 178 0.94 4.44 -10.73
CA ARG A 178 0.11 4.60 -11.92
C ARG A 178 0.79 3.95 -13.12
N HIS A 179 0.03 3.59 -14.15
CA HIS A 179 0.63 3.24 -15.44
C HIS A 179 0.98 4.53 -16.18
N ARG A 180 2.22 4.66 -16.69
CA ARG A 180 2.54 5.78 -17.61
C ARG A 180 1.73 5.60 -18.88
N LEU A 181 0.77 6.48 -19.12
CA LEU A 181 0.18 6.60 -20.44
C LEU A 181 1.31 7.10 -21.36
N LYS A 182 1.59 6.38 -22.45
CA LYS A 182 2.47 6.93 -23.49
C LYS A 182 1.82 8.21 -23.99
N ALA A 183 2.53 9.34 -23.92
CA ALA A 183 2.13 10.51 -24.69
C ALA A 183 2.04 10.08 -26.16
N LEU A 184 0.85 10.21 -26.75
CA LEU A 184 0.62 10.01 -28.17
C LEU A 184 1.28 11.13 -28.97
#